data_AF-A0A3N5A2P2-F1
#
_entry.id   AF-A0A3N5A2P2-F1
#
_cell.length_a   1.000
_cell.length_b   1.000
_cell.length_c   1.000
_cell.angle_alpha   90.00
_cell.angle_beta   90.00
_cell.angle_gamma   90.00
#
_symmetry.space_group_name_H-M   'P 1'
#
loop_
_entity.id
_entity.type
_entity.pdbx_description
1 polymer ?
#
loop_
_entity_poly.entity_id
_entity_poly.type
_entity_poly.pdbx_seq_one_letter_code
_entity_poly.pdbx_strand_id
1 'polypeptide(L)'
;MTGRYCSLAQQSALAFTPGLTAERLSALIGGRSMWVNGTVLHYWFFDGDTDGSVIPVPGTGRSRRVSWVGAKEQRDVVRECFEEWQGLGIGVSFIEVGDRSEAELRIGFQLGDGSWSMVGKDCLQAGQNERTMNFGWDLTAPGERGTALHEIGHALGMLHEHQSPFAGIHWDDEAVYAELAGPPNFWSRDRTYFNILRKLDPDEVNGSVWDPQSIMEYPFSDGLILEPEQFRGGLNPPGTLSPADKEFVLRWYPPADVPRPPALVPFRSAPLGLGPGEQADFTVDPPETREYTIGTFGASDCVAVVFEERDGEPRYLAGRDDGGAPHNATIKARLVKGRRYFVRVRLYSAWGPGETAVMCW
;
A
#
# COMPACT_ATOMS: atom_id res chain seq x y z
N MET A 1 -12.92 -13.67 23.44
CA MET A 1 -13.58 -12.40 23.09
C MET A 1 -13.67 -12.40 21.58
N THR A 2 -14.83 -12.14 20.98
CA THR A 2 -15.01 -12.07 19.53
C THR A 2 -14.14 -10.94 18.95
N GLY A 3 -13.23 -11.28 18.03
CA GLY A 3 -12.25 -10.34 17.45
C GLY A 3 -12.88 -9.28 16.54
N ARG A 4 -12.22 -8.12 16.45
CA ARG A 4 -12.47 -7.10 15.42
C ARG A 4 -11.45 -7.29 14.31
N TYR A 5 -11.89 -7.24 13.07
CA TYR A 5 -11.05 -7.53 11.92
C TYR A 5 -11.02 -6.34 10.96
N CYS A 6 -9.86 -6.10 10.36
CA CYS A 6 -9.76 -5.17 9.23
C CYS A 6 -10.58 -5.72 8.04
N SER A 7 -11.20 -4.83 7.27
CA SER A 7 -12.00 -5.20 6.10
C SER A 7 -11.50 -4.48 4.85
N LEU A 8 -10.53 -5.09 4.17
CA LEU A 8 -10.06 -4.59 2.89
C LEU A 8 -11.22 -4.53 1.88
N ALA A 9 -11.28 -3.41 1.16
CA ALA A 9 -12.20 -3.29 0.05
C ALA A 9 -11.82 -4.29 -1.05
N GLN A 10 -12.82 -4.93 -1.66
CA GLN A 10 -12.58 -5.84 -2.78
C GLN A 10 -12.01 -5.04 -3.96
N GLN A 11 -10.76 -5.31 -4.31
CA GLN A 11 -10.15 -4.77 -5.51
C GLN A 11 -10.73 -5.45 -6.74
N SER A 12 -10.81 -4.71 -7.85
CA SER A 12 -11.18 -5.31 -9.14
C SER A 12 -10.14 -6.35 -9.54
N ALA A 13 -10.58 -7.47 -10.12
CA ALA A 13 -9.69 -8.52 -10.57
C ALA A 13 -8.69 -7.97 -11.59
N LEU A 14 -7.42 -8.37 -11.44
CA LEU A 14 -6.36 -8.05 -12.39
C LEU A 14 -6.69 -8.61 -13.77
N ALA A 15 -6.60 -7.77 -14.79
CA ALA A 15 -6.69 -8.18 -16.18
C ALA A 15 -5.34 -7.94 -16.86
N PHE A 16 -4.51 -8.98 -16.91
CA PHE A 16 -3.25 -8.95 -17.66
C PHE A 16 -3.46 -9.38 -19.11
N THR A 17 -2.60 -8.88 -20.00
CA THR A 17 -2.57 -9.32 -21.39
C THR A 17 -2.30 -10.83 -21.47
N PRO A 18 -3.03 -11.61 -22.28
CA PRO A 18 -2.73 -13.03 -22.47
C PRO A 18 -1.30 -13.27 -22.97
N GLY A 19 -0.65 -14.34 -22.49
CA GLY A 19 0.66 -14.79 -22.99
C GLY A 19 1.89 -14.29 -22.25
N LEU A 20 1.73 -13.67 -21.06
CA LEU A 20 2.85 -13.41 -20.15
C LEU A 20 3.44 -14.73 -19.62
N THR A 21 4.76 -14.76 -19.41
CA THR A 21 5.39 -15.88 -18.70
C THR A 21 5.04 -15.84 -17.22
N ALA A 22 5.17 -16.96 -16.52
CA ALA A 22 4.86 -17.04 -15.09
C ALA A 22 5.74 -16.08 -14.26
N GLU A 23 7.03 -15.99 -14.59
CA GLU A 23 7.98 -15.11 -13.89
C GLU A 23 7.64 -13.63 -14.09
N ARG A 24 7.21 -13.27 -15.31
CA ARG A 24 6.79 -11.90 -15.63
C ARG A 24 5.49 -11.54 -14.91
N LEU A 25 4.53 -12.47 -14.86
CA LEU A 25 3.27 -12.29 -14.13
C LEU A 25 3.52 -12.11 -12.62
N SER A 26 4.35 -12.98 -12.04
CA SER A 26 4.75 -12.94 -10.62
C SER A 26 5.30 -11.57 -10.21
N ALA A 27 6.27 -11.06 -10.97
CA ALA A 27 6.89 -9.78 -10.67
C ALA A 27 5.91 -8.59 -10.73
N LEU A 28 4.95 -8.64 -11.67
CA LEU A 28 3.91 -7.62 -11.80
C LEU A 28 2.93 -7.64 -10.63
N ILE A 29 2.50 -8.84 -10.24
CA ILE A 29 1.58 -9.05 -9.14
C ILE A 29 2.18 -8.52 -7.83
N GLY A 30 3.42 -8.91 -7.51
CA GLY A 30 4.08 -8.49 -6.27
C GLY A 30 4.48 -7.01 -6.22
N GLY A 31 4.74 -6.37 -7.36
CA GLY A 31 5.28 -5.00 -7.41
C GLY A 31 4.28 -3.88 -7.67
N ARG A 32 3.10 -4.18 -8.22
CA ARG A 32 2.18 -3.15 -8.76
C ARG A 32 1.66 -2.16 -7.72
N SER A 33 1.41 -2.60 -6.48
CA SER A 33 0.86 -1.75 -5.43
C SER A 33 1.97 -1.06 -4.62
N MET A 34 3.23 -1.47 -4.79
CA MET A 34 4.35 -0.92 -4.01
C MET A 34 4.74 0.47 -4.49
N TRP A 35 5.13 1.34 -3.55
CA TRP A 35 5.64 2.67 -3.89
C TRP A 35 7.03 2.60 -4.51
N VAL A 36 7.41 3.55 -5.36
CA VAL A 36 8.83 3.72 -5.69
C VAL A 36 9.58 4.26 -4.48
N ASN A 37 10.83 3.84 -4.28
CA ASN A 37 11.67 4.32 -3.20
C ASN A 37 11.87 5.83 -3.28
N GLY A 38 12.02 6.49 -2.13
CA GLY A 38 12.14 7.94 -2.00
C GLY A 38 10.82 8.71 -2.10
N THR A 39 9.69 8.01 -2.20
CA THR A 39 8.35 8.64 -2.15
C THR A 39 8.11 9.25 -0.77
N VAL A 40 7.64 10.49 -0.76
CA VAL A 40 7.08 11.13 0.43
C VAL A 40 5.56 10.93 0.38
N LEU A 41 5.04 10.16 1.33
CA LEU A 41 3.61 9.91 1.49
C LEU A 41 3.03 10.97 2.43
N HIS A 42 2.15 11.80 1.88
CA HIS A 42 1.46 12.82 2.64
C HIS A 42 0.20 12.22 3.22
N TYR A 43 -0.01 12.45 4.51
CA TYR A 43 -1.21 12.02 5.20
C TYR A 43 -1.95 13.19 5.84
N TRP A 44 -3.26 13.03 5.95
CA TRP A 44 -4.14 14.02 6.56
C TRP A 44 -5.28 13.32 7.29
N PHE A 45 -5.70 13.90 8.42
CA PHE A 45 -6.84 13.42 9.20
C PHE A 45 -8.08 14.25 8.91
N PHE A 46 -9.22 13.59 8.66
CA PHE A 46 -10.50 14.30 8.53
C PHE A 46 -10.81 15.14 9.77
N ASP A 47 -11.08 16.43 9.57
CA ASP A 47 -11.24 17.42 10.63
C ASP A 47 -12.46 18.35 10.46
N GLY A 48 -13.16 18.30 9.33
CA GLY A 48 -14.27 19.18 9.03
C GLY A 48 -15.62 18.65 9.53
N ASP A 49 -16.50 19.56 9.93
CA ASP A 49 -17.88 19.24 10.34
C ASP A 49 -18.71 18.58 9.23
N THR A 50 -18.31 18.79 7.97
CA THR A 50 -18.94 18.20 6.80
C THR A 50 -18.37 16.83 6.41
N ASP A 51 -17.31 16.38 7.08
CA ASP A 51 -16.72 15.07 6.86
C ASP A 51 -17.49 14.01 7.64
N GLY A 52 -18.03 13.03 6.92
CA GLY A 52 -18.86 12.00 7.53
C GLY A 52 -19.70 11.25 6.52
N SER A 53 -20.13 10.07 6.93
CA SER A 53 -21.06 9.25 6.16
C SER A 53 -22.50 9.45 6.64
N VAL A 54 -23.44 9.33 5.71
CA VAL A 54 -24.86 9.19 6.03
C VAL A 54 -25.20 7.71 5.93
N ILE A 55 -25.38 7.05 7.08
CA ILE A 55 -25.64 5.61 7.15
C ILE A 55 -27.09 5.33 7.54
N PRO A 56 -27.73 4.26 7.03
CA PRO A 56 -29.05 3.86 7.48
C PRO A 56 -28.99 3.41 8.93
N VAL A 57 -30.04 3.73 9.70
CA VAL A 57 -30.24 3.22 11.06
C VAL A 57 -31.10 1.96 10.95
N PRO A 58 -30.55 0.76 11.27
CA PRO A 58 -31.24 -0.50 11.09
C PRO A 58 -32.63 -0.51 11.72
N GLY A 59 -33.63 -1.04 10.99
CA GLY A 59 -35.00 -1.21 11.48
C GLY A 59 -35.83 0.08 11.59
N THR A 60 -35.30 1.26 11.25
CA THR A 60 -36.02 2.53 11.43
C THR A 60 -36.39 3.24 10.12
N GLY A 61 -35.81 2.84 8.99
CA GLY A 61 -35.96 3.53 7.70
C GLY A 61 -35.37 4.95 7.67
N ARG A 62 -34.71 5.40 8.75
CA ARG A 62 -34.04 6.69 8.86
C ARG A 62 -32.56 6.53 8.59
N SER A 63 -31.90 7.63 8.23
CA SER A 63 -30.44 7.70 8.18
C SER A 63 -29.91 8.58 9.30
N ARG A 64 -28.67 8.34 9.72
CA ARG A 64 -27.92 9.19 10.63
C ARG A 64 -26.59 9.58 10.00
N ARG A 65 -26.11 10.76 10.34
CA ARG A 65 -24.76 11.20 10.03
C ARG A 65 -23.79 10.63 11.06
N VAL A 66 -22.65 10.12 10.61
CA VAL A 66 -21.53 9.67 11.45
C VAL A 66 -20.29 10.43 11.02
N SER A 67 -19.65 11.09 11.97
CA SER A 67 -18.42 11.87 11.72
C SER A 67 -17.25 10.94 11.37
N TRP A 68 -16.34 11.44 10.53
CA TRP A 68 -15.04 10.81 10.32
C TRP A 68 -13.93 11.42 11.19
N VAL A 69 -14.23 12.49 11.92
CA VAL A 69 -13.25 13.23 12.70
C VAL A 69 -12.83 12.44 13.94
N GLY A 70 -11.52 12.16 14.03
CA GLY A 70 -10.92 11.48 15.18
C GLY A 70 -10.59 12.43 16.32
N ALA A 71 -10.71 11.93 17.55
CA ALA A 71 -10.18 12.62 18.74
C ALA A 71 -8.67 12.85 18.60
N LYS A 72 -8.12 13.85 19.30
CA LYS A 72 -6.68 14.16 19.22
C LYS A 72 -5.83 12.96 19.61
N GLU A 73 -6.23 12.26 20.66
CA GLU A 73 -5.52 11.14 21.27
C GLU A 73 -5.42 9.95 20.29
N GLN A 74 -6.48 9.67 19.52
CA GLN A 74 -6.44 8.64 18.49
C GLN A 74 -5.56 9.04 17.30
N ARG A 75 -5.58 10.32 16.89
CA ARG A 75 -4.68 10.84 15.85
C ARG A 75 -3.21 10.75 16.28
N ASP A 76 -2.92 11.02 17.56
CA ASP A 76 -1.57 10.89 18.11
C ASP A 76 -1.08 9.43 18.06
N VAL A 77 -1.93 8.44 18.38
CA VAL A 77 -1.57 7.02 18.21
C VAL A 77 -1.18 6.70 16.78
N VAL A 78 -1.92 7.22 15.79
CA VAL A 78 -1.60 7.00 14.37
C VAL A 78 -0.27 7.66 13.99
N ARG A 79 0.00 8.88 14.46
CA ARG A 79 1.29 9.58 14.26
C ARG A 79 2.46 8.76 14.82
N GLU A 80 2.34 8.26 16.04
CA GLU A 80 3.36 7.42 16.67
C GLU A 80 3.62 6.12 15.89
N CYS A 81 2.59 5.56 15.24
CA CYS A 81 2.73 4.37 14.39
C CYS A 81 3.41 4.70 13.06
N PHE A 82 3.14 5.86 12.45
CA PHE A 82 3.91 6.34 11.30
C PHE A 82 5.38 6.56 11.68
N GLU A 83 5.65 7.15 12.84
CA GLU A 83 7.01 7.32 13.37
C GLU A 83 7.72 5.98 13.60
N GLU A 84 7.02 4.94 14.07
CA GLU A 84 7.60 3.60 14.24
C GLU A 84 8.03 2.99 12.91
N TRP A 85 7.17 3.04 11.89
CA TRP A 85 7.52 2.58 10.54
C TRP A 85 8.66 3.42 9.94
N GLN A 86 8.61 4.75 10.08
CA GLN A 86 9.67 5.66 9.63
C GLN A 86 11.01 5.36 10.32
N GLY A 87 10.98 5.04 11.61
CA GLY A 87 12.14 4.76 12.46
C GLY A 87 12.93 3.51 12.06
N LEU A 88 12.37 2.66 11.20
CA LEU A 88 13.10 1.55 10.56
C LEU A 88 14.16 2.02 9.55
N GLY A 89 14.09 3.29 9.12
CA GLY A 89 14.98 3.83 8.09
C GLY A 89 14.63 3.37 6.68
N ILE A 90 13.36 3.01 6.45
CA ILE A 90 12.84 2.68 5.12
C ILE A 90 12.99 3.88 4.17
N GLY A 91 13.15 3.61 2.88
CA GLY A 91 13.36 4.66 1.89
C GLY A 91 12.09 5.40 1.44
N VAL A 92 10.93 5.15 2.06
CA VAL A 92 9.74 6.02 1.96
C VAL A 92 9.61 6.87 3.22
N SER A 93 8.99 8.04 3.10
CA SER A 93 8.74 8.89 4.27
C SER A 93 7.28 9.30 4.41
N PHE A 94 6.89 9.69 5.61
CA PHE A 94 5.53 10.14 5.93
C PHE A 94 5.54 11.60 6.40
N ILE A 95 4.66 12.43 5.85
CA ILE A 95 4.49 13.83 6.25
C ILE A 95 3.01 14.13 6.49
N GLU A 96 2.68 14.63 7.68
CA GLU A 96 1.34 15.19 7.92
C GLU A 96 1.21 16.53 7.21
N VAL A 97 0.17 16.69 6.42
CA VAL A 97 -0.14 17.96 5.72
C VAL A 97 -1.38 18.62 6.31
N GLY A 98 -1.48 19.94 6.15
CA GLY A 98 -2.62 20.73 6.62
C GLY A 98 -3.80 20.79 5.66
N ASP A 99 -3.66 20.26 4.44
CA ASP A 99 -4.67 20.29 3.39
C ASP A 99 -4.89 18.88 2.81
N ARG A 100 -6.13 18.40 2.84
CA ARG A 100 -6.50 17.08 2.31
C ARG A 100 -6.16 16.90 0.82
N SER A 101 -6.13 18.01 0.06
CA SER A 101 -5.82 17.99 -1.38
C SER A 101 -4.35 17.71 -1.67
N GLU A 102 -3.49 17.80 -0.65
CA GLU A 102 -2.07 17.45 -0.72
C GLU A 102 -1.79 16.03 -0.20
N ALA A 103 -2.80 15.30 0.30
CA ALA A 103 -2.61 14.01 0.96
C ALA A 103 -2.98 12.82 0.07
N GLU A 104 -2.06 11.88 -0.12
CA GLU A 104 -2.36 10.55 -0.66
C GLU A 104 -3.16 9.72 0.34
N LEU A 105 -2.77 9.76 1.62
CA LEU A 105 -3.41 9.01 2.71
C LEU A 105 -4.39 9.92 3.48
N ARG A 106 -5.69 9.67 3.34
CA ARG A 106 -6.76 10.46 3.98
C ARG A 106 -7.49 9.60 5.01
N ILE A 107 -7.27 9.91 6.28
CA ILE A 107 -7.54 9.04 7.42
C ILE A 107 -8.78 9.49 8.18
N GLY A 108 -9.79 8.62 8.26
CA GLY A 108 -11.00 8.82 9.07
C GLY A 108 -11.10 7.88 10.27
N PHE A 109 -12.05 8.18 11.16
CA PHE A 109 -12.29 7.45 12.41
C PHE A 109 -13.77 7.08 12.57
N GLN A 110 -14.38 6.58 11.50
CA GLN A 110 -15.79 6.22 11.53
C GLN A 110 -16.01 4.97 12.38
N LEU A 111 -16.51 5.17 13.60
CA LEU A 111 -16.86 4.10 14.52
C LEU A 111 -17.88 3.13 13.90
N GLY A 112 -17.56 1.83 13.93
CA GLY A 112 -18.42 0.75 13.42
C GLY A 112 -18.35 0.51 11.91
N ASP A 113 -17.45 1.20 11.19
CA ASP A 113 -17.19 0.98 9.75
C ASP A 113 -16.08 -0.06 9.49
N GLY A 114 -15.58 -0.71 10.55
CA GLY A 114 -14.35 -1.50 10.51
C GLY A 114 -13.10 -0.63 10.44
N SER A 115 -11.93 -1.23 10.62
CA SER A 115 -10.65 -0.60 10.28
C SER A 115 -10.20 -1.14 8.92
N TRP A 116 -9.58 -0.29 8.10
CA TRP A 116 -9.08 -0.68 6.78
C TRP A 116 -8.18 0.40 6.20
N SER A 117 -7.37 0.02 5.22
CA SER A 117 -6.54 0.90 4.43
C SER A 117 -6.48 0.40 2.99
N MET A 118 -6.41 1.31 2.03
CA MET A 118 -6.11 0.95 0.65
C MET A 118 -4.65 0.46 0.55
N VAL A 119 -4.42 -0.55 -0.28
CA VAL A 119 -3.12 -1.22 -0.36
C VAL A 119 -2.17 -0.40 -1.24
N GLY A 120 -1.11 0.15 -0.63
CA GLY A 120 -0.07 0.88 -1.35
C GLY A 120 -0.60 1.99 -2.28
N LYS A 121 -0.14 1.99 -3.53
CA LYS A 121 -0.52 2.93 -4.59
C LYS A 121 -2.01 2.90 -4.96
N ASP A 122 -2.79 1.91 -4.52
CA ASP A 122 -4.21 1.84 -4.85
C ASP A 122 -4.99 3.04 -4.28
N CYS A 123 -4.47 3.68 -3.22
CA CYS A 123 -5.03 4.92 -2.67
C CYS A 123 -5.08 6.09 -3.67
N LEU A 124 -4.25 6.07 -4.72
CA LEU A 124 -4.20 7.11 -5.75
C LEU A 124 -5.45 7.10 -6.66
N GLN A 125 -6.26 6.03 -6.62
CA GLN A 125 -7.51 5.92 -7.38
C GLN A 125 -8.69 6.58 -6.66
N ALA A 126 -8.57 6.83 -5.35
CA ALA A 126 -9.64 7.40 -4.54
C ALA A 126 -9.82 8.90 -4.79
N GLY A 127 -11.06 9.38 -4.73
CA GLY A 127 -11.37 10.80 -4.83
C GLY A 127 -10.80 11.61 -3.65
N GLN A 128 -10.58 12.92 -3.85
CA GLN A 128 -10.04 13.81 -2.82
C GLN A 128 -10.89 13.90 -1.54
N ASN A 129 -12.19 13.63 -1.63
CA ASN A 129 -13.12 13.65 -0.48
C ASN A 129 -13.42 12.26 0.08
N GLU A 130 -12.74 11.23 -0.41
CA GLU A 130 -12.88 9.86 0.05
C GLU A 130 -11.77 9.52 1.03
N ARG A 131 -12.11 8.74 2.06
CA ARG A 131 -11.14 8.10 2.95
C ARG A 131 -10.33 7.08 2.15
N THR A 132 -9.03 7.01 2.42
CA THR A 132 -8.17 5.91 1.95
C THR A 132 -7.73 5.00 3.09
N MET A 133 -8.01 5.41 4.32
CA MET A 133 -7.81 4.63 5.54
C MET A 133 -8.90 5.01 6.55
N ASN A 134 -9.35 4.04 7.33
CA ASN A 134 -10.30 4.25 8.42
C ASN A 134 -9.91 3.45 9.66
N PHE A 135 -10.16 4.04 10.83
CA PHE A 135 -10.15 3.35 12.11
C PHE A 135 -11.56 3.22 12.66
N GLY A 136 -12.00 1.98 12.83
CA GLY A 136 -13.39 1.66 13.16
C GLY A 136 -13.70 1.60 14.66
N TRP A 137 -12.71 1.83 15.51
CA TRP A 137 -12.78 1.72 16.97
C TRP A 137 -11.68 2.55 17.65
N ASP A 138 -11.76 2.64 18.98
CA ASP A 138 -10.85 3.45 19.79
C ASP A 138 -9.44 2.84 19.86
N LEU A 139 -8.49 3.49 19.18
CA LEU A 139 -7.08 3.09 19.16
C LEU A 139 -6.35 3.30 20.49
N THR A 140 -6.91 4.10 21.41
CA THR A 140 -6.28 4.38 22.71
C THR A 140 -6.53 3.27 23.73
N ALA A 141 -7.45 2.34 23.44
CA ALA A 141 -7.70 1.21 24.30
C ALA A 141 -6.50 0.23 24.29
N PRO A 142 -6.24 -0.48 25.41
CA PRO A 142 -5.08 -1.38 25.51
C PRO A 142 -5.05 -2.42 24.38
N GLY A 143 -3.92 -2.49 23.68
CA GLY A 143 -3.71 -3.42 22.56
C GLY A 143 -4.21 -2.92 21.19
N GLU A 144 -5.04 -1.88 21.13
CA GLU A 144 -5.64 -1.43 19.87
C GLU A 144 -4.68 -0.63 18.97
N ARG A 145 -3.57 -0.14 19.53
CA ARG A 145 -2.48 0.50 18.77
C ARG A 145 -1.97 -0.38 17.62
N GLY A 146 -1.96 -1.71 17.78
CA GLY A 146 -1.56 -2.65 16.73
C GLY A 146 -2.38 -2.49 15.45
N THR A 147 -3.65 -2.08 15.56
CA THR A 147 -4.50 -1.75 14.41
C THR A 147 -3.90 -0.63 13.56
N ALA A 148 -3.37 0.43 14.16
CA ALA A 148 -2.74 1.52 13.41
C ALA A 148 -1.48 1.07 12.67
N LEU A 149 -0.64 0.25 13.31
CA LEU A 149 0.52 -0.35 12.63
C LEU A 149 0.10 -1.21 11.44
N HIS A 150 -0.95 -2.02 11.60
CA HIS A 150 -1.51 -2.90 10.57
C HIS A 150 -2.02 -2.11 9.36
N GLU A 151 -2.85 -1.09 9.58
CA GLU A 151 -3.39 -0.28 8.49
C GLU A 151 -2.31 0.51 7.73
N ILE A 152 -1.25 0.95 8.44
CA ILE A 152 -0.08 1.56 7.80
C ILE A 152 0.72 0.52 7.01
N GLY A 153 0.80 -0.73 7.48
CA GLY A 153 1.36 -1.85 6.73
C GLY A 153 0.66 -2.05 5.38
N HIS A 154 -0.67 -2.01 5.35
CA HIS A 154 -1.43 -1.98 4.09
C HIS A 154 -1.10 -0.76 3.23
N ALA A 155 -1.00 0.43 3.80
CA ALA A 155 -0.60 1.64 3.06
C ALA A 155 0.82 1.53 2.47
N LEU A 156 1.67 0.68 3.04
CA LEU A 156 2.99 0.30 2.52
C LEU A 156 2.95 -0.86 1.51
N GLY A 157 1.79 -1.47 1.30
CA GLY A 157 1.56 -2.52 0.31
C GLY A 157 1.50 -3.94 0.87
N MET A 158 1.56 -4.13 2.19
CA MET A 158 1.44 -5.45 2.82
C MET A 158 0.01 -5.98 2.73
N LEU A 159 -0.14 -7.30 2.63
CA LEU A 159 -1.43 -8.01 2.67
C LEU A 159 -1.53 -8.88 3.93
N HIS A 160 -2.71 -9.45 4.17
CA HIS A 160 -2.93 -10.30 5.34
C HIS A 160 -2.12 -11.60 5.30
N GLU A 161 -1.50 -11.91 6.43
CA GLU A 161 -0.55 -13.02 6.57
C GLU A 161 -1.27 -14.40 6.56
N HIS A 162 -2.46 -14.51 7.15
CA HIS A 162 -3.28 -15.74 7.15
C HIS A 162 -3.76 -16.18 5.76
N GLN A 163 -3.85 -15.23 4.83
CA GLN A 163 -4.25 -15.50 3.45
C GLN A 163 -3.08 -16.08 2.64
N SER A 164 -1.87 -16.11 3.19
CA SER A 164 -0.72 -16.75 2.55
C SER A 164 -1.00 -18.23 2.26
N PRO A 165 -0.69 -18.72 1.04
CA PRO A 165 -0.77 -20.14 0.75
C PRO A 165 0.31 -20.93 1.53
N PHE A 166 1.36 -20.26 2.02
CA PHE A 166 2.41 -20.86 2.84
C PHE A 166 2.02 -21.02 4.32
N ALA A 167 0.89 -20.46 4.75
CA ALA A 167 0.43 -20.57 6.13
C ALA A 167 0.03 -21.99 6.53
N GLY A 168 -0.34 -22.83 5.56
CA GLY A 168 -0.85 -24.17 5.83
C GLY A 168 -2.14 -24.18 6.65
N ILE A 169 -2.79 -23.02 6.84
CA ILE A 169 -4.04 -22.91 7.60
C ILE A 169 -5.15 -23.61 6.85
N HIS A 170 -5.73 -24.62 7.48
CA HIS A 170 -7.00 -25.23 7.11
C HIS A 170 -8.08 -24.73 8.07
N TRP A 171 -9.05 -24.01 7.53
CA TRP A 171 -10.15 -23.41 8.29
C TRP A 171 -11.29 -24.39 8.53
N ASP A 172 -12.03 -24.20 9.63
CA ASP A 172 -13.44 -24.60 9.70
C ASP A 172 -14.27 -23.47 9.09
N ASP A 173 -14.49 -23.53 7.78
CA ASP A 173 -15.15 -22.46 7.02
C ASP A 173 -16.51 -22.06 7.63
N GLU A 174 -17.33 -23.02 8.06
CA GLU A 174 -18.65 -22.72 8.64
C GLU A 174 -18.53 -22.07 10.02
N ALA A 175 -17.57 -22.49 10.84
CA ALA A 175 -17.29 -21.81 12.11
C ALA A 175 -16.84 -20.37 11.88
N VAL A 176 -15.95 -20.13 10.90
CA VAL A 176 -15.49 -18.78 10.53
C VAL A 176 -16.66 -17.92 10.03
N TYR A 177 -17.52 -18.46 9.17
CA TYR A 177 -18.70 -17.74 8.71
C TYR A 177 -19.68 -17.41 9.85
N ALA A 178 -19.92 -18.35 10.76
CA ALA A 178 -20.80 -18.16 11.90
C ALA A 178 -20.26 -17.11 12.88
N GLU A 179 -18.97 -17.17 13.21
CA GLU A 179 -18.28 -16.20 14.07
C GLU A 179 -18.38 -14.78 13.47
N LEU A 180 -18.02 -14.61 12.19
CA LEU A 180 -17.97 -13.27 11.58
C LEU A 180 -19.33 -12.70 11.19
N ALA A 181 -20.37 -13.52 11.07
CA ALA A 181 -21.75 -13.04 10.95
C ALA A 181 -22.28 -12.43 12.27
N GLY A 182 -21.66 -12.76 13.41
CA GLY A 182 -21.99 -12.22 14.72
C GLY A 182 -21.39 -10.84 15.00
N PRO A 183 -21.76 -10.20 16.13
CA PRO A 183 -21.10 -9.00 16.61
C PRO A 183 -19.61 -9.28 16.92
N PRO A 184 -18.71 -8.29 16.75
CA PRO A 184 -18.98 -6.92 16.31
C PRO A 184 -18.98 -6.75 14.79
N ASN A 185 -18.70 -7.79 14.01
CA ASN A 185 -18.38 -7.68 12.58
C ASN A 185 -19.62 -7.63 11.69
N PHE A 186 -20.58 -8.54 11.89
CA PHE A 186 -21.79 -8.67 11.07
C PHE A 186 -21.50 -8.80 9.55
N TRP A 187 -20.46 -9.56 9.20
CA TRP A 187 -20.02 -9.73 7.82
C TRP A 187 -20.92 -10.72 7.05
N SER A 188 -21.10 -10.44 5.77
CA SER A 188 -21.64 -11.42 4.83
C SER A 188 -20.62 -12.52 4.57
N ARG A 189 -21.09 -13.68 4.10
CA ARG A 189 -20.20 -14.77 3.67
C ARG A 189 -19.20 -14.30 2.60
N ASP A 190 -19.63 -13.47 1.64
CA ASP A 190 -18.73 -12.96 0.61
C ASP A 190 -17.60 -12.10 1.20
N ARG A 191 -17.92 -11.21 2.14
CA ARG A 191 -16.92 -10.39 2.83
C ARG A 191 -15.96 -11.24 3.66
N THR A 192 -16.49 -12.22 4.39
CA THR A 192 -15.69 -13.18 5.18
C THR A 192 -14.79 -14.02 4.28
N TYR A 193 -15.29 -14.51 3.15
CA TYR A 193 -14.48 -15.24 2.19
C TYR A 193 -13.34 -14.37 1.69
N PHE A 194 -13.62 -13.16 1.23
CA PHE A 194 -12.61 -12.28 0.64
C PHE A 194 -11.49 -11.90 1.62
N ASN A 195 -11.84 -11.59 2.87
CA ASN A 195 -10.90 -11.10 3.88
C ASN A 195 -10.22 -12.20 4.71
N ILE A 196 -10.84 -13.38 4.84
CA ILE A 196 -10.33 -14.46 5.71
C ILE A 196 -9.96 -15.71 4.93
N LEU A 197 -10.94 -16.29 4.22
CA LEU A 197 -10.80 -17.66 3.68
C LEU A 197 -10.05 -17.71 2.35
N ARG A 198 -10.18 -16.66 1.53
CA ARG A 198 -9.51 -16.55 0.22
C ARG A 198 -8.01 -16.61 0.44
N LYS A 199 -7.35 -17.51 -0.30
CA LYS A 199 -5.89 -17.53 -0.39
C LYS A 199 -5.40 -16.53 -1.44
N LEU A 200 -4.33 -15.83 -1.11
CA LEU A 200 -3.61 -14.96 -2.03
C LEU A 200 -2.83 -15.80 -3.05
N ASP A 201 -2.54 -15.19 -4.19
CA ASP A 201 -1.54 -15.74 -5.10
C ASP A 201 -0.17 -15.79 -4.40
N PRO A 202 0.65 -16.84 -4.57
CA PRO A 202 2.01 -16.88 -4.03
C PRO A 202 2.89 -15.68 -4.38
N ASP A 203 2.54 -14.93 -5.43
CA ASP A 203 3.25 -13.72 -5.84
C ASP A 203 2.71 -12.43 -5.19
N GLU A 204 1.56 -12.49 -4.50
CA GLU A 204 0.96 -11.38 -3.73
C GLU A 204 1.40 -11.34 -2.26
N VAL A 205 1.93 -12.44 -1.73
CA VAL A 205 2.21 -12.54 -0.29
C VAL A 205 3.43 -11.75 0.15
N ASN A 206 3.45 -11.40 1.44
CA ASN A 206 4.56 -10.67 2.06
C ASN A 206 5.87 -11.51 2.08
N GLY A 207 5.78 -12.83 2.05
CA GLY A 207 6.95 -13.70 2.09
C GLY A 207 6.65 -15.14 1.75
N SER A 208 7.71 -15.90 1.47
CA SER A 208 7.64 -17.34 1.18
C SER A 208 7.56 -18.22 2.43
N VAL A 209 7.59 -17.62 3.62
CA VAL A 209 7.46 -18.29 4.92
C VAL A 209 6.39 -17.54 5.70
N TRP A 210 5.41 -18.28 6.21
CA TRP A 210 4.35 -17.71 7.02
C TRP A 210 4.86 -17.26 8.39
N ASP A 211 4.50 -16.04 8.79
CA ASP A 211 4.82 -15.47 10.10
C ASP A 211 3.57 -15.29 10.98
N PRO A 212 3.26 -16.23 11.89
CA PRO A 212 2.12 -16.11 12.80
C PRO A 212 2.27 -14.97 13.83
N GLN A 213 3.42 -14.28 13.89
CA GLN A 213 3.68 -13.14 14.76
C GLN A 213 3.62 -11.80 14.02
N SER A 214 3.39 -11.81 12.70
CA SER A 214 3.30 -10.62 11.88
C SER A 214 2.24 -9.65 12.40
N ILE A 215 2.49 -8.35 12.24
CA ILE A 215 1.46 -7.33 12.44
C ILE A 215 0.30 -7.50 11.46
N MET A 216 0.52 -8.15 10.32
CA MET A 216 -0.47 -8.44 9.29
C MET A 216 -1.26 -9.73 9.54
N GLU A 217 -0.93 -10.47 10.59
CA GLU A 217 -1.65 -11.66 11.02
C GLU A 217 -2.85 -11.26 11.90
N TYR A 218 -3.98 -11.93 11.70
CA TYR A 218 -5.17 -11.68 12.50
C TYR A 218 -5.21 -12.54 13.76
N PRO A 219 -5.77 -12.02 14.87
CA PRO A 219 -6.09 -12.86 16.01
C PRO A 219 -7.33 -13.71 15.71
N PHE A 220 -7.22 -15.03 15.78
CA PHE A 220 -8.34 -15.96 15.60
C PHE A 220 -8.66 -16.69 16.90
N SER A 221 -9.95 -16.75 17.24
CA SER A 221 -10.46 -17.48 18.39
C SER A 221 -10.24 -19.00 18.24
N ASP A 222 -10.44 -19.74 19.33
CA ASP A 222 -10.40 -21.19 19.33
C ASP A 222 -11.49 -21.80 18.42
N GLY A 223 -11.18 -22.97 17.85
CA GLY A 223 -12.14 -23.72 17.03
C GLY A 223 -12.35 -23.20 15.60
N LEU A 224 -11.69 -22.11 15.19
CA LEU A 224 -11.74 -21.62 13.80
C LEU A 224 -10.72 -22.31 12.88
N ILE A 225 -9.57 -22.70 13.43
CA ILE A 225 -8.45 -23.30 12.69
C ILE A 225 -8.42 -24.80 12.98
N LEU A 226 -8.49 -25.63 11.93
CA LEU A 226 -8.38 -27.09 12.02
C LEU A 226 -6.93 -27.56 11.97
N GLU A 227 -6.10 -26.90 11.17
CA GLU A 227 -4.67 -27.12 11.06
C GLU A 227 -3.93 -25.79 10.83
N PRO A 228 -2.71 -25.61 11.34
CA PRO A 228 -1.92 -26.54 12.16
C PRO A 228 -2.53 -26.84 13.54
N GLU A 229 -2.26 -28.04 14.09
CA GLU A 229 -2.82 -28.45 15.39
C GLU A 229 -2.48 -27.47 16.52
N GLN A 230 -1.27 -26.87 16.51
CA GLN A 230 -0.88 -25.91 17.53
C GLN A 230 -1.74 -24.63 17.56
N PHE A 231 -2.48 -24.33 16.48
CA PHE A 231 -3.36 -23.15 16.38
C PHE A 231 -4.84 -23.47 16.54
N ARG A 232 -5.21 -24.72 16.84
CA ARG A 232 -6.61 -25.09 17.16
C ARG A 232 -7.18 -24.35 18.37
N GLY A 233 -6.30 -24.02 19.33
CA GLY A 233 -6.63 -23.21 20.51
C GLY A 233 -6.70 -21.71 20.25
N GLY A 234 -6.60 -21.28 18.98
CA GLY A 234 -6.57 -19.89 18.57
C GLY A 234 -5.16 -19.41 18.20
N LEU A 235 -5.13 -18.28 17.50
CA LEU A 235 -3.94 -17.58 17.05
C LEU A 235 -3.99 -16.15 17.59
N ASN A 236 -2.94 -15.71 18.27
CA ASN A 236 -2.92 -14.43 18.97
C ASN A 236 -1.58 -13.73 18.74
N PRO A 237 -1.42 -12.99 17.62
CA PRO A 237 -0.21 -12.22 17.37
C PRO A 237 -0.06 -11.07 18.39
N PRO A 238 1.17 -10.59 18.64
CA PRO A 238 1.46 -9.63 19.71
C PRO A 238 0.96 -8.21 19.45
N GLY A 239 0.55 -7.88 18.21
CA GLY A 239 0.15 -6.52 17.83
C GLY A 239 1.34 -5.55 17.68
N THR A 240 2.52 -6.08 17.31
CA THR A 240 3.76 -5.32 17.10
C THR A 240 4.46 -5.79 15.83
N LEU A 241 5.34 -4.96 15.24
CA LEU A 241 6.11 -5.34 14.06
C LEU A 241 7.07 -6.51 14.33
N SER A 242 6.88 -7.61 13.62
CA SER A 242 7.77 -8.77 13.65
C SER A 242 9.10 -8.51 12.94
N PRO A 243 10.12 -9.37 13.10
CA PRO A 243 11.32 -9.30 12.28
C PRO A 243 11.04 -9.46 10.78
N ALA A 244 10.08 -10.30 10.39
CA ALA A 244 9.73 -10.53 8.98
C ALA A 244 9.02 -9.31 8.37
N ASP A 245 8.15 -8.64 9.13
CA ASP A 245 7.50 -7.39 8.70
C ASP A 245 8.55 -6.32 8.36
N LYS A 246 9.55 -6.17 9.22
CA LYS A 246 10.65 -5.21 9.04
C LYS A 246 11.51 -5.56 7.84
N GLU A 247 11.85 -6.83 7.67
CA GLU A 247 12.62 -7.29 6.51
C GLU A 247 11.85 -7.06 5.21
N PHE A 248 10.54 -7.33 5.18
CA PHE A 248 9.69 -7.11 4.01
C PHE A 248 9.75 -5.65 3.55
N VAL A 249 9.48 -4.70 4.45
CA VAL A 249 9.48 -3.28 4.08
C VAL A 249 10.87 -2.77 3.73
N LEU A 250 11.93 -3.25 4.40
CA LEU A 250 13.31 -2.86 4.07
C LEU A 250 13.78 -3.42 2.73
N ARG A 251 13.23 -4.56 2.29
CA ARG A 251 13.51 -5.12 0.96
C ARG A 251 12.87 -4.29 -0.15
N TRP A 252 11.63 -3.87 0.03
CA TRP A 252 10.89 -3.08 -0.95
C TRP A 252 11.22 -1.58 -0.94
N TYR A 253 11.59 -1.08 0.24
CA TYR A 253 11.93 0.32 0.51
C TYR A 253 13.29 0.37 1.22
N PRO A 254 14.38 -0.04 0.53
CA PRO A 254 15.69 -0.03 1.13
C PRO A 254 16.06 1.39 1.58
N PRO A 255 16.83 1.54 2.67
CA PRO A 255 17.28 2.84 3.13
C PRO A 255 17.87 3.63 1.97
N ALA A 256 17.34 4.83 1.76
CA ALA A 256 17.88 5.73 0.75
C ALA A 256 19.19 6.31 1.29
N ASP A 257 20.33 5.69 0.96
CA ASP A 257 21.58 6.43 0.99
C ASP A 257 21.40 7.66 0.07
N VAL A 258 21.88 8.83 0.49
CA VAL A 258 21.73 10.08 -0.27
C VAL A 258 22.98 10.42 -1.11
N PRO A 259 23.50 9.56 -2.01
CA PRO A 259 24.21 10.07 -3.16
C PRO A 259 23.21 10.87 -4.00
N ARG A 260 23.61 12.07 -4.42
CA ARG A 260 22.83 12.83 -5.39
C ARG A 260 22.66 11.96 -6.65
N PRO A 261 21.42 11.66 -7.10
CA PRO A 261 21.22 10.81 -8.25
C PRO A 261 21.86 11.44 -9.51
N PRO A 262 22.38 10.63 -10.44
CA PRO A 262 22.98 11.12 -11.67
C PRO A 262 21.98 11.96 -12.49
N ALA A 263 22.49 12.90 -13.28
CA ALA A 263 21.64 13.71 -14.15
C ALA A 263 21.15 12.89 -15.36
N LEU A 264 19.84 12.85 -15.58
CA LEU A 264 19.25 12.41 -16.82
C LEU A 264 19.22 13.58 -17.80
N VAL A 265 20.34 13.75 -18.52
CA VAL A 265 20.54 14.85 -19.46
C VAL A 265 19.54 14.73 -20.62
N PRO A 266 18.77 15.79 -20.94
CA PRO A 266 17.83 15.74 -22.05
C PRO A 266 18.47 15.29 -23.37
N PHE A 267 17.74 14.48 -24.14
CA PHE A 267 18.16 13.81 -25.38
C PHE A 267 19.36 12.86 -25.25
N ARG A 268 19.66 12.37 -24.04
CA ARG A 268 20.63 11.29 -23.83
C ARG A 268 19.96 10.14 -23.10
N SER A 269 19.99 8.95 -23.69
CA SER A 269 19.55 7.73 -23.04
C SER A 269 20.52 7.33 -21.93
N ALA A 270 19.99 7.02 -20.76
CA ALA A 270 20.72 6.40 -19.65
C ALA A 270 20.36 4.92 -19.59
N PRO A 271 21.34 3.99 -19.68
CA PRO A 271 21.07 2.57 -19.53
C PRO A 271 20.60 2.24 -18.11
N LEU A 272 19.68 1.30 -17.99
CA LEU A 272 19.14 0.77 -16.74
C LEU A 272 19.68 -0.66 -16.58
N GLY A 273 20.66 -0.83 -15.68
CA GLY A 273 21.21 -2.13 -15.32
C GLY A 273 20.47 -2.73 -14.12
N LEU A 274 19.15 -2.79 -14.19
CA LEU A 274 18.27 -3.16 -13.06
C LEU A 274 17.89 -4.64 -13.11
N GLY A 275 17.88 -5.29 -11.96
CA GLY A 275 17.20 -6.55 -11.69
C GLY A 275 15.73 -6.34 -11.25
N PRO A 276 14.95 -7.43 -11.13
CA PRO A 276 13.57 -7.36 -10.64
C PRO A 276 13.46 -6.69 -9.27
N GLY A 277 12.57 -5.70 -9.15
CA GLY A 277 12.35 -4.90 -7.94
C GLY A 277 13.36 -3.78 -7.72
N GLU A 278 14.48 -3.77 -8.45
CA GLU A 278 15.50 -2.73 -8.34
C GLU A 278 15.02 -1.41 -8.97
N GLN A 279 15.62 -0.32 -8.52
CA GLN A 279 15.25 1.03 -8.91
C GLN A 279 16.48 1.86 -9.29
N ALA A 280 16.32 2.70 -10.31
CA ALA A 280 17.26 3.75 -10.65
C ALA A 280 16.61 5.13 -10.46
N ASP A 281 17.37 6.03 -9.85
CA ASP A 281 16.98 7.41 -9.62
C ASP A 281 17.83 8.35 -10.47
N PHE A 282 17.20 9.40 -10.98
CA PHE A 282 17.86 10.43 -11.77
C PHE A 282 17.35 11.81 -11.40
N THR A 283 18.16 12.84 -11.66
CA THR A 283 17.74 14.25 -11.61
C THR A 283 17.60 14.84 -13.00
N VAL A 284 16.61 15.70 -13.20
CA VAL A 284 16.42 16.48 -14.43
C VAL A 284 16.34 17.95 -14.06
N ASP A 285 17.32 18.72 -14.52
CA ASP A 285 17.31 20.19 -14.49
C ASP A 285 17.05 20.68 -15.94
N PRO A 286 15.80 21.02 -16.33
CA PRO A 286 15.46 21.31 -17.71
C PRO A 286 16.10 22.63 -18.19
N PRO A 287 16.77 22.63 -19.37
CA PRO A 287 17.44 23.83 -19.89
C PRO A 287 16.46 24.93 -20.34
N GLU A 288 15.21 24.56 -20.64
CA GLU A 288 14.14 25.44 -21.09
C GLU A 288 12.77 24.94 -20.59
N THR A 289 11.82 25.87 -20.43
CA THR A 289 10.45 25.54 -20.01
C THR A 289 9.64 25.05 -21.21
N ARG A 290 9.34 23.76 -21.27
CA ARG A 290 8.50 23.16 -22.32
C ARG A 290 7.94 21.81 -21.87
N GLU A 291 7.13 21.20 -22.73
CA GLU A 291 6.78 19.79 -22.58
C GLU A 291 8.01 18.92 -22.89
N TYR A 292 8.31 18.02 -21.96
CA TYR A 292 9.27 16.95 -22.13
C TYR A 292 8.53 15.62 -22.08
N THR A 293 9.07 14.64 -22.80
CA THR A 293 8.67 13.25 -22.67
C THR A 293 9.76 12.52 -21.90
N ILE A 294 9.37 11.84 -20.82
CA ILE A 294 10.21 10.89 -20.10
C ILE A 294 9.72 9.50 -20.47
N GLY A 295 10.60 8.64 -20.96
CA GLY A 295 10.20 7.31 -21.39
C GLY A 295 11.28 6.26 -21.14
N THR A 296 10.82 5.04 -20.87
CA THR A 296 11.65 3.84 -20.85
C THR A 296 11.76 3.24 -22.25
N PHE A 297 12.81 2.47 -22.48
CA PHE A 297 13.09 1.75 -23.72
C PHE A 297 13.58 0.35 -23.39
N GLY A 298 13.34 -0.58 -24.30
CA GLY A 298 13.71 -1.97 -24.15
C GLY A 298 12.49 -2.87 -23.99
N ALA A 299 12.77 -4.13 -23.67
CA ALA A 299 11.79 -5.17 -23.43
C ALA A 299 11.68 -5.39 -21.92
N SER A 300 10.88 -4.54 -21.27
CA SER A 300 10.72 -4.53 -19.82
C SER A 300 9.35 -4.05 -19.37
N ASP A 301 8.98 -4.46 -18.16
CA ASP A 301 7.91 -3.87 -17.38
C ASP A 301 8.52 -2.99 -16.30
N CYS A 302 8.16 -1.71 -16.30
CA CYS A 302 8.64 -0.70 -15.39
C CYS A 302 7.49 0.17 -14.88
N VAL A 303 7.67 0.68 -13.66
CA VAL A 303 6.99 1.91 -13.24
C VAL A 303 7.99 3.06 -13.30
N ALA A 304 7.61 4.12 -14.02
CA ALA A 304 8.33 5.38 -14.04
C ALA A 304 7.52 6.42 -13.25
N VAL A 305 8.19 7.20 -12.41
CA VAL A 305 7.56 8.28 -11.64
C VAL A 305 8.43 9.53 -11.71
N VAL A 306 7.78 10.66 -11.93
CA VAL A 306 8.39 11.99 -11.94
C VAL A 306 7.93 12.73 -10.70
N PHE A 307 8.88 13.28 -9.96
CA PHE A 307 8.65 14.19 -8.84
C PHE A 307 9.22 15.56 -9.18
N GLU A 308 8.56 16.61 -8.70
CA GLU A 308 9.11 17.97 -8.69
C GLU A 308 9.69 18.25 -7.30
N GLU A 309 10.92 18.76 -7.24
CA GLU A 309 11.50 19.25 -5.98
C GLU A 309 10.82 20.56 -5.58
N ARG A 310 10.16 20.58 -4.42
CA ARG A 310 9.57 21.78 -3.81
C ARG A 310 10.07 21.88 -2.38
N ASP A 311 10.71 23.01 -2.06
CA ASP A 311 11.27 23.27 -0.73
C ASP A 311 12.22 22.18 -0.21
N GLY A 312 12.94 21.51 -1.13
CA GLY A 312 13.86 20.42 -0.82
C GLY A 312 13.23 19.02 -0.75
N GLU A 313 11.92 18.91 -0.97
CA GLU A 313 11.19 17.64 -0.93
C GLU A 313 10.65 17.24 -2.31
N PRO A 314 10.72 15.94 -2.68
CA PRO A 314 10.11 15.47 -3.91
C PRO A 314 8.58 15.39 -3.76
N ARG A 315 7.86 16.11 -4.60
CA ARG A 315 6.39 16.08 -4.71
C ARG A 315 5.98 15.36 -5.98
N TYR A 316 5.07 14.39 -5.86
CA TYR A 316 4.60 13.61 -7.01
C TYR A 316 4.05 14.54 -8.10
N LEU A 317 4.52 14.35 -9.34
CA LEU A 317 4.05 15.11 -10.50
C LEU A 317 3.26 14.22 -11.45
N ALA A 318 3.81 13.06 -11.81
CA ALA A 318 3.18 12.11 -12.72
C ALA A 318 3.85 10.74 -12.61
N GLY A 319 3.10 9.69 -12.93
CA GLY A 319 3.61 8.32 -12.95
C GLY A 319 3.00 7.54 -14.10
N ARG A 320 3.74 6.55 -14.59
CA ARG A 320 3.25 5.59 -15.58
C ARG A 320 3.77 4.21 -15.26
N ASP A 321 2.85 3.28 -15.18
CA ASP A 321 3.09 1.85 -15.04
C ASP A 321 2.75 1.21 -16.40
N ASP A 322 3.72 0.53 -17.01
CA ASP A 322 3.55 -0.18 -18.27
C ASP A 322 3.42 -1.70 -18.08
N GLY A 323 3.33 -2.16 -16.83
CA GLY A 323 3.39 -3.55 -16.47
C GLY A 323 2.40 -4.44 -17.21
N GLY A 324 2.92 -5.49 -17.84
CA GLY A 324 2.13 -6.47 -18.60
C GLY A 324 1.64 -5.96 -19.95
N ALA A 325 2.05 -4.76 -20.36
CA ALA A 325 1.73 -4.18 -21.66
C ALA A 325 2.84 -4.44 -22.69
N PRO A 326 2.54 -4.31 -23.99
CA PRO A 326 3.56 -4.41 -25.05
C PRO A 326 4.31 -3.09 -25.31
N HIS A 327 3.94 -2.00 -24.60
CA HIS A 327 4.53 -0.67 -24.78
C HIS A 327 5.35 -0.28 -23.55
N ASN A 328 6.26 0.68 -23.72
CA ASN A 328 7.07 1.22 -22.64
C ASN A 328 6.37 2.39 -21.91
N ALA A 329 6.70 2.57 -20.64
CA ALA A 329 6.23 3.66 -19.79
C ALA A 329 6.67 4.98 -20.40
N THR A 330 5.69 5.85 -20.66
CA THR A 330 5.91 7.17 -21.23
C THR A 330 5.09 8.20 -20.45
N ILE A 331 5.76 9.26 -20.00
CA ILE A 331 5.18 10.37 -19.25
C ILE A 331 5.44 11.66 -20.03
N LYS A 332 4.38 12.41 -20.30
CA LYS A 332 4.50 13.77 -20.84
C LYS A 332 4.26 14.76 -19.72
N ALA A 333 5.21 15.64 -19.48
CA ALA A 333 5.13 16.64 -18.43
C ALA A 333 5.74 17.96 -18.90
N ARG A 334 5.10 19.07 -18.53
CA ARG A 334 5.68 20.40 -18.73
C ARG A 334 6.67 20.70 -17.61
N LEU A 335 7.97 20.60 -17.92
CA LEU A 335 9.02 20.92 -16.96
C LEU A 335 9.41 22.40 -17.09
N VAL A 336 9.71 23.03 -15.95
CA VAL A 336 9.98 24.47 -15.87
C VAL A 336 11.47 24.71 -15.62
N LYS A 337 12.09 25.54 -16.46
CA LYS A 337 13.49 25.95 -16.31
C LYS A 337 13.74 26.55 -14.93
N GLY A 338 14.83 26.13 -14.29
CA GLY A 338 15.22 26.58 -12.96
C GLY A 338 14.57 25.82 -11.81
N ARG A 339 13.69 24.85 -12.11
CA ARG A 339 13.21 23.85 -11.15
C ARG A 339 13.97 22.55 -11.34
N ARG A 340 13.92 21.68 -10.33
CA ARG A 340 14.50 20.33 -10.37
C ARG A 340 13.40 19.30 -10.33
N TYR A 341 13.64 18.20 -11.03
CA TYR A 341 12.78 17.03 -11.03
C TYR A 341 13.59 15.77 -10.72
N PHE A 342 12.94 14.80 -10.08
CA PHE A 342 13.46 13.45 -9.90
C PHE A 342 12.71 12.50 -10.82
N VAL A 343 13.43 11.66 -11.54
CA VAL A 343 12.85 10.56 -12.33
C VAL A 343 13.29 9.27 -11.67
N ARG A 344 12.32 8.47 -11.25
CA ARG A 344 12.55 7.19 -10.62
C ARG A 344 11.95 6.10 -11.47
N VAL A 345 12.74 5.08 -11.78
CA VAL A 345 12.31 3.94 -12.59
C VAL A 345 12.56 2.69 -11.80
N ARG A 346 11.50 1.94 -11.48
CA ARG A 346 11.60 0.60 -10.90
C ARG A 346 11.26 -0.43 -11.96
N LEU A 347 12.10 -1.46 -12.06
CA LEU A 347 11.90 -2.58 -12.96
C LEU A 347 11.08 -3.66 -12.25
N TYR A 348 9.98 -4.10 -12.86
CA TYR A 348 9.29 -5.32 -12.45
C TYR A 348 9.93 -6.54 -13.11
N SER A 349 10.02 -6.53 -14.44
CA SER A 349 10.59 -7.63 -15.20
C SER A 349 11.31 -7.13 -16.47
N ALA A 350 12.28 -7.89 -16.97
CA ALA A 350 12.89 -7.66 -18.28
C ALA A 350 12.94 -8.96 -19.08
N TRP A 351 12.82 -8.88 -20.40
CA TRP A 351 12.92 -10.02 -21.32
C TRP A 351 13.77 -9.67 -22.56
N GLY A 352 14.14 -10.69 -23.33
CA GLY A 352 15.09 -10.52 -24.43
C GLY A 352 16.52 -10.25 -23.92
N PRO A 353 17.30 -9.34 -24.52
CA PRO A 353 18.68 -9.07 -24.07
C PRO A 353 18.77 -8.36 -22.71
N GLY A 354 17.63 -7.93 -22.13
CA GLY A 354 17.59 -7.23 -20.84
C GLY A 354 18.14 -5.79 -20.88
N GLU A 355 18.56 -5.31 -22.04
CA GLU A 355 19.00 -3.93 -22.23
C GLU A 355 17.80 -2.98 -22.17
N THR A 356 17.73 -2.23 -21.08
CA THR A 356 16.70 -1.21 -20.88
C THR A 356 17.35 0.14 -20.67
N ALA A 357 16.63 1.21 -20.97
CA ALA A 357 17.13 2.57 -20.81
C ALA A 357 15.99 3.53 -20.46
N VAL A 358 16.34 4.70 -19.94
CA VAL A 358 15.43 5.83 -19.76
C VAL A 358 15.97 7.07 -20.47
N MET A 359 15.09 7.91 -21.00
CA MET A 359 15.47 9.20 -21.57
C MET A 359 14.42 10.26 -21.22
N CYS A 360 14.86 11.51 -21.14
CA CYS A 360 14.01 12.69 -21.13
C CYS A 360 14.29 13.48 -22.43
N TRP A 361 13.28 13.91 -23.19
CA TRP A 361 13.47 14.64 -24.46
C TRP A 361 12.38 15.67 -24.77
#